data_AF-W9RWQ1-F1
#
_entry.id   AF-W9RWQ1-F1
#
_cell.length_a   1.000
_cell.length_b   1.000
_cell.length_c   1.000
_cell.angle_alpha   90.00
_cell.angle_beta   90.00
_cell.angle_gamma   90.00
#
_symmetry.space_group_name_H-M   'P 1'
#
loop_
_entity.id
_entity.type
_entity.pdbx_description
1 polymer ?
#
loop_
_entity_poly.entity_id
_entity_poly.type
_entity_poly.pdbx_seq_one_letter_code
_entity_poly.pdbx_strand_id
1 'polypeptide(L)'
;MKSALQKPEGLYRRALELLKAPPLDTEGAEAKVARSDIIALARGGYAEVLCVQQNRKDQGQEMKSWAEAAWRNRRLSLAEALAISEESSKTLVIDTRISRAL
;
A
#
# COMPACT_ATOMS: atom_id res chain seq x y z
N MET A 1 28.98 -14.16 -2.59
CA MET A 1 28.71 -12.99 -1.73
C MET A 1 27.21 -12.75 -1.74
N LYS A 2 26.53 -12.84 -0.58
CA LYS A 2 25.08 -12.59 -0.48
C LYS A 2 24.89 -11.09 -0.31
N SER A 3 24.46 -10.40 -1.36
CA SER A 3 24.03 -9.00 -1.27
C SER A 3 22.71 -8.96 -0.50
N ALA A 4 22.80 -8.74 0.81
CA ALA A 4 21.64 -8.42 1.61
C ALA A 4 21.04 -7.12 1.05
N LEU A 5 19.86 -7.21 0.45
CA LEU A 5 19.04 -6.06 0.08
C LEU A 5 18.68 -5.32 1.38
N GLN A 6 19.57 -4.42 1.78
CA GLN A 6 19.38 -3.45 2.84
C GLN A 6 18.34 -2.46 2.32
N LYS A 7 17.07 -2.89 2.35
CA LYS A 7 15.93 -2.05 1.99
C LYS A 7 16.00 -0.79 2.87
N PRO A 8 15.64 0.39 2.34
CA PRO A 8 15.62 1.60 3.14
C PRO A 8 14.40 1.53 4.08
N GLU A 9 14.56 0.82 5.20
CA GLU A 9 13.60 0.80 6.30
C GLU A 9 13.25 2.23 6.75
N GLY A 10 14.19 3.16 6.57
CA GLY A 10 13.98 4.59 6.81
C GLY A 10 12.85 5.20 6.00
N LEU A 11 12.70 4.86 4.71
CA LEU A 11 11.61 5.39 3.89
C LEU A 11 10.25 4.82 4.28
N TYR A 12 10.18 3.53 4.60
CA TYR A 12 8.96 2.90 5.11
C TYR A 12 8.56 3.45 6.49
N ARG A 13 9.53 3.57 7.41
CA ARG A 13 9.32 4.15 8.75
C ARG A 13 8.94 5.62 8.66
N ARG A 14 9.53 6.37 7.73
CA ARG A 14 9.21 7.78 7.48
C ARG A 14 7.85 7.94 6.83
N ALA A 15 7.44 7.04 5.93
CA ALA A 15 6.08 7.00 5.40
C ALA A 15 5.07 6.70 6.51
N LEU A 16 5.35 5.75 7.41
CA LEU A 16 4.51 5.48 8.58
C LEU A 16 4.37 6.70 9.50
N GLU A 17 5.48 7.39 9.80
CA GLU A 17 5.49 8.62 10.59
C GLU A 17 4.73 9.77 9.91
N LEU A 18 5.03 10.05 8.63
CA LEU A 18 4.44 11.15 7.87
C LEU A 18 2.95 10.91 7.59
N LEU A 19 2.54 9.66 7.38
CA LEU A 19 1.16 9.33 7.06
C LEU A 19 0.27 9.13 8.29
N LYS A 20 0.82 9.10 9.52
CA LYS A 20 0.13 8.64 10.75
C LYS A 20 -0.79 7.46 10.41
N ALA A 21 -0.25 6.48 9.69
CA ALA A 21 -1.03 5.33 9.27
C ALA A 21 -1.54 4.66 10.56
N PRO A 22 -2.87 4.57 10.77
CA PRO A 22 -3.39 4.08 12.04
C PRO A 22 -2.85 2.66 12.30
N PRO A 23 -2.58 2.30 13.56
CA PRO A 23 -2.34 0.91 13.93
C PRO A 23 -3.45 0.03 13.34
N LEU A 24 -3.07 -1.19 12.93
CA LEU A 24 -3.92 -2.14 12.20
C LEU A 24 -5.31 -2.34 12.84
N ASP A 25 -5.46 -2.13 14.14
CA ASP A 25 -6.70 -2.44 14.90
C ASP A 25 -7.46 -1.22 15.47
N THR A 26 -7.17 0.01 15.05
CA THR A 26 -7.86 1.17 15.64
C THR A 26 -9.12 1.56 14.88
N GLU A 27 -10.31 1.17 15.29
CA GLU A 27 -11.54 1.76 14.73
C GLU A 27 -11.58 3.28 15.02
N GLY A 28 -11.53 4.09 13.97
CA GLY A 28 -11.60 5.55 14.04
C GLY A 28 -12.28 6.04 12.75
N ALA A 29 -13.59 6.22 12.81
CA ALA A 29 -14.49 5.92 11.71
C ALA A 29 -14.57 6.94 10.55
N GLU A 30 -14.14 8.19 10.70
CA GLU A 30 -14.51 9.22 9.68
C GLU A 30 -13.33 9.80 8.89
N ALA A 31 -12.14 9.96 9.50
CA ALA A 31 -10.93 10.38 8.76
C ALA A 31 -10.28 9.22 7.96
N LYS A 32 -10.64 7.96 8.27
CA LYS A 32 -10.08 6.75 7.66
C LYS A 32 -10.61 6.43 6.27
N VAL A 33 -11.85 6.82 5.96
CA VAL A 33 -12.49 6.50 4.67
C VAL A 33 -11.86 7.31 3.54
N ALA A 34 -11.45 8.55 3.81
CA ALA A 34 -10.79 9.37 2.79
C ALA A 34 -9.49 8.70 2.32
N ARG A 35 -8.58 8.33 3.24
CA ARG A 35 -7.26 7.80 2.87
C ARG A 35 -7.22 6.30 2.56
N SER A 36 -8.36 5.62 2.48
CA SER A 36 -8.38 4.15 2.35
C SER A 36 -7.66 3.67 1.09
N ASP A 37 -7.87 4.35 -0.04
CA ASP A 37 -7.21 3.99 -1.30
C ASP A 37 -5.69 4.24 -1.26
N ILE A 38 -5.26 5.35 -0.64
CA ILE A 38 -3.83 5.67 -0.47
C ILE A 38 -3.14 4.61 0.40
N ILE A 39 -3.78 4.24 1.52
CA ILE A 39 -3.24 3.23 2.44
C ILE A 39 -3.26 1.84 1.79
N ALA A 40 -4.32 1.52 1.04
CA ALA A 40 -4.43 0.27 0.30
C ALA A 40 -3.34 0.15 -0.79
N LEU A 41 -3.03 1.23 -1.52
CA LEU A 41 -1.92 1.25 -2.48
C LEU A 41 -0.57 0.99 -1.81
N ALA A 42 -0.26 1.73 -0.76
CA ALA A 42 0.99 1.58 -0.04
C ALA A 42 1.15 0.17 0.57
N ARG A 43 0.07 -0.38 1.14
CA ARG A 43 0.06 -1.73 1.70
C ARG A 43 0.11 -2.82 0.63
N GLY A 44 -0.62 -2.65 -0.47
CA GLY A 44 -0.64 -3.60 -1.58
C GLY A 44 0.74 -3.76 -2.23
N GLY A 45 1.41 -2.66 -2.57
CA GLY A 45 2.76 -2.72 -3.15
C GLY A 45 3.79 -3.28 -2.17
N TYR A 46 3.70 -2.97 -0.88
CA TYR A 46 4.58 -3.59 0.12
C TYR A 46 4.29 -5.09 0.31
N ALA A 47 3.02 -5.50 0.22
CA ALA A 47 2.63 -6.90 0.30
C ALA A 47 3.25 -7.73 -0.84
N GLU A 48 3.30 -7.23 -2.07
CA GLU A 48 3.97 -7.90 -3.20
C GLU A 48 5.45 -8.15 -2.90
N VAL A 49 6.11 -7.17 -2.31
CA VAL A 49 7.51 -7.25 -1.87
C VAL A 49 7.72 -8.25 -0.72
N LEU A 50 6.72 -8.48 0.13
CA LEU A 50 6.77 -9.51 1.19
C LEU A 50 6.45 -10.91 0.66
N CYS A 51 5.51 -11.04 -0.28
CA CYS A 51 5.08 -12.31 -0.85
C CYS A 51 6.20 -13.06 -1.57
N VAL A 52 7.18 -12.33 -2.14
CA VAL A 52 8.37 -12.94 -2.77
C VAL A 52 9.41 -13.45 -1.76
N GLN A 53 9.28 -13.10 -0.48
CA GLN A 53 10.16 -13.56 0.60
C GLN A 53 9.57 -14.80 1.29
N GLN A 54 10.24 -15.96 1.18
CA GLN A 54 9.71 -17.23 1.70
C GLN A 54 9.35 -17.19 3.20
N ASN A 55 10.12 -16.47 4.02
CA ASN A 55 9.89 -16.34 5.46
C ASN A 55 8.82 -15.32 5.85
N ARG A 56 8.30 -14.55 4.89
CA ARG A 56 7.32 -13.47 5.14
C ARG A 56 6.10 -13.55 4.22
N LYS A 57 5.94 -14.67 3.52
CA LYS A 57 4.85 -14.89 2.57
C LYS A 57 3.48 -14.74 3.23
N ASP A 58 3.29 -15.30 4.43
CA ASP A 58 2.01 -15.24 5.14
C ASP A 58 1.64 -13.80 5.52
N GLN A 59 2.60 -13.02 6.02
CA GLN A 59 2.43 -11.59 6.31
C GLN A 59 2.11 -10.79 5.04
N GLY A 60 2.76 -11.14 3.92
CA GLY A 60 2.47 -10.55 2.62
C GLY A 60 1.03 -10.84 2.19
N GLN A 61 0.58 -12.09 2.31
CA GLN A 61 -0.77 -12.48 1.92
C GLN A 61 -1.84 -11.82 2.79
N GLU A 62 -1.64 -11.74 4.10
CA GLU A 62 -2.53 -11.04 5.02
C GLU A 62 -2.66 -9.56 4.65
N MET A 63 -1.52 -8.89 4.40
CA MET A 63 -1.48 -7.47 4.04
C MET A 63 -2.11 -7.20 2.68
N LYS A 64 -1.95 -8.13 1.73
CA LYS A 64 -2.61 -8.08 0.42
C LYS A 64 -4.13 -8.18 0.56
N SER A 65 -4.63 -9.18 1.31
CA SER A 65 -6.07 -9.35 1.55
C SER A 65 -6.69 -8.14 2.23
N TRP A 66 -5.99 -7.53 3.20
CA TRP A 66 -6.44 -6.29 3.82
C TRP A 66 -6.52 -5.15 2.81
N ALA A 67 -5.48 -4.97 1.98
CA ALA A 67 -5.43 -3.89 1.00
C ALA A 67 -6.55 -4.02 -0.04
N GLU A 68 -6.82 -5.24 -0.52
CA GLU A 68 -7.93 -5.54 -1.44
C GLU A 68 -9.30 -5.22 -0.80
N ALA A 69 -9.52 -5.58 0.47
CA ALA A 69 -10.76 -5.28 1.19
C ALA A 69 -10.94 -3.78 1.51
N ALA A 70 -9.84 -3.07 1.75
CA ALA A 70 -9.82 -1.64 2.04
C ALA A 70 -9.90 -0.77 0.78
N TRP A 71 -9.63 -1.34 -0.40
CA TRP A 71 -9.69 -0.65 -1.67
C TRP A 71 -11.13 -0.32 -2.05
N ARG A 72 -11.44 0.97 -2.21
CA ARG A 72 -12.80 1.44 -2.48
C ARG A 72 -12.92 2.11 -3.84
N ASN A 73 -11.89 2.05 -4.68
CA ASN A 73 -11.94 2.62 -6.01
C ASN A 73 -12.84 1.75 -6.90
N ARG A 74 -13.85 2.36 -7.51
CA ARG A 74 -14.80 1.66 -8.39
C ARG A 74 -14.34 1.61 -9.85
N ARG A 75 -13.35 2.42 -10.23
CA ARG A 75 -12.87 2.56 -11.61
C ARG A 75 -11.71 1.65 -11.94
N LEU A 76 -10.85 1.40 -10.94
CA LEU A 76 -9.66 0.57 -11.06
C LEU A 76 -9.65 -0.43 -9.92
N SER A 77 -9.25 -1.66 -10.18
CA SER A 77 -8.88 -2.61 -9.13
C SER A 77 -7.53 -2.22 -8.50
N LEU A 78 -7.26 -2.72 -7.30
CA LEU A 78 -5.98 -2.49 -6.63
C LEU A 78 -4.81 -3.03 -7.47
N ALA A 79 -4.98 -4.19 -8.09
CA ALA A 79 -3.96 -4.81 -8.93
C ALA A 79 -3.63 -3.97 -10.18
N GLU A 80 -4.65 -3.43 -10.85
CA GLU A 80 -4.44 -2.52 -12.00
C GLU A 80 -3.72 -1.25 -11.58
N ALA A 81 -4.09 -0.67 -10.43
CA ALA A 81 -3.45 0.54 -9.93
C ALA A 81 -1.98 0.31 -9.55
N LEU A 82 -1.64 -0.85 -8.98
CA LEU A 82 -0.26 -1.24 -8.69
C LEU A 82 0.54 -1.47 -9.97
N ALA A 83 -0.03 -2.17 -10.95
CA ALA A 83 0.61 -2.39 -12.25
C ALA A 83 0.92 -1.06 -12.98
N ILE A 84 0.00 -0.09 -12.92
CA ILE A 84 0.22 1.27 -13.43
C ILE A 84 1.37 1.96 -12.70
N SER A 85 1.51 1.75 -11.39
CA SER A 85 2.61 2.32 -10.60
C SER A 85 3.97 1.69 -10.90
N GLU A 86 4.00 0.46 -11.41
CA GLU A 86 5.24 -0.22 -11.83
C GLU A 86 5.62 0.13 -13.28
N GLU A 87 4.64 0.38 -14.16
CA GLU A 87 4.87 0.82 -15.54
C GLU A 87 5.38 2.27 -15.60
N SER A 88 6.69 2.46 -15.84
CA SER A 88 7.31 3.80 -15.89
C SER A 88 6.68 4.81 -16.88
N SER A 89 5.90 4.34 -17.85
CA SER A 89 5.22 5.18 -18.85
C SER A 89 3.87 5.75 -18.39
N LYS A 90 3.31 5.26 -17.28
CA LYS A 90 2.05 5.76 -16.72
C LYS A 90 2.30 6.22 -15.29
N THR A 91 1.67 7.31 -14.89
CA THR A 91 1.78 7.80 -13.50
C THR A 91 0.40 7.73 -12.88
N LEU A 92 0.26 6.91 -11.84
CA LEU A 92 -0.93 6.89 -11.02
C LEU A 92 -1.03 8.22 -10.27
N VAL A 93 -2.10 8.98 -10.48
CA VAL A 93 -2.29 10.28 -9.81
C VAL A 93 -3.22 10.09 -8.64
N ILE A 94 -2.78 10.52 -7.45
CA ILE A 94 -3.64 10.56 -6.26
C ILE A 94 -4.21 11.97 -6.13
N ASP A 95 -5.52 12.11 -6.33
CA ASP A 95 -6.21 13.35 -6.00
C ASP A 95 -6.36 13.42 -4.48
N THR A 96 -5.54 14.24 -3.84
CA THR A 96 -5.48 14.37 -2.38
C THR A 96 -6.75 14.96 -1.76
N ARG A 97 -7.56 15.69 -2.54
CA ARG A 97 -8.81 16.31 -2.06
C ARG A 97 -9.88 15.27 -1.79
N ILE A 98 -9.91 14.22 -2.60
CA ILE A 98 -10.83 13.08 -2.46
C ILE A 98 -10.12 11.81 -1.99
N SER A 99 -8.79 11.86 -1.88
CA SER A 99 -7.89 10.76 -1.51
C SER A 99 -8.10 9.49 -2.34
N ARG A 100 -8.34 9.67 -3.65
CA ARG A 100 -8.57 8.61 -4.64
C ARG A 100 -7.44 8.53 -5.64
N ALA A 101 -7.16 7.33 -6.12
CA ALA A 101 -6.35 7.12 -7.32
C ALA A 101 -7.19 7.36 -8.58
N LEU A 102 -6.63 8.10 -9.53
CA LEU A 102 -7.22 8.44 -10.82
C LEU A 102 -6.38 7.88 -11.96
#